data_AF-O86181-F1
#
_entry.id   AF-O86181-F1
#
_cell.length_a   1.000
_cell.length_b   1.000
_cell.length_c   1.000
_cell.angle_alpha   90.00
_cell.angle_beta   90.00
_cell.angle_gamma   90.00
#
_symmetry.space_group_name_H-M   'P 1'
#
loop_
_entity.id
_entity.type
_entity.pdbx_description
1 polymer ?
#
loop_
_entity_poly.entity_id
_entity_poly.type
_entity_poly.pdbx_seq_one_letter_code
_entity_poly.pdbx_strand_id
1 'polypeptide(L)'
;MAEPIHDKIKRSLQAAEGLYHRLVLLVGETGSGKTGVLRDIAEEFGSSVVNVNLALSGELLELTAKQRSLRLPGILDQIADQAQAPVVMDNLEILFDKDLQQDPLRLLQSISRNRAVVASWNGIMNSGRLLYAETGHPEYRSYDSVDALIVGMDGTATVDSAKNNREAGQA
;
A
#
# COMPACT_ATOMS: atom_id res chain seq x y z
N MET A 1 -19.77 -7.98 -17.29
CA MET A 1 -19.27 -6.63 -16.90
C MET A 1 -18.02 -6.84 -16.07
N ALA A 2 -16.99 -6.02 -16.24
CA ALA A 2 -15.81 -6.09 -15.38
C ALA A 2 -16.22 -5.77 -13.93
N GLU A 3 -15.71 -6.54 -12.98
CA GLU A 3 -15.91 -6.27 -11.56
C GLU A 3 -15.27 -4.91 -11.20
N PRO A 4 -15.95 -4.04 -10.42
CA PRO A 4 -15.38 -2.79 -9.96
C PRO A 4 -14.09 -3.01 -9.15
N ILE A 5 -13.10 -2.14 -9.33
CA ILE A 5 -11.82 -2.17 -8.57
C ILE A 5 -12.08 -2.22 -7.05
N HIS A 6 -13.09 -1.50 -6.60
CA HIS A 6 -13.56 -1.47 -5.23
C HIS A 6 -13.86 -2.87 -4.65
N ASP A 7 -14.60 -3.71 -5.38
CA ASP A 7 -14.92 -5.07 -4.92
C ASP A 7 -13.69 -5.98 -4.90
N LYS A 8 -12.72 -5.74 -5.80
CA LYS A 8 -11.42 -6.42 -5.79
C LYS A 8 -10.59 -6.07 -4.56
N ILE A 9 -10.59 -4.81 -4.12
CA ILE A 9 -9.92 -4.39 -2.88
C ILE A 9 -10.55 -5.10 -1.69
N LYS A 10 -11.89 -5.14 -1.60
CA LYS A 10 -12.59 -5.80 -0.49
C LYS A 10 -12.26 -7.29 -0.39
N ARG A 11 -12.32 -8.00 -1.51
CA ARG A 11 -11.91 -9.39 -1.57
C ARG A 11 -10.44 -9.59 -1.21
N SER A 12 -9.57 -8.67 -1.64
CA SER A 12 -8.15 -8.71 -1.28
C SER A 12 -7.95 -8.49 0.21
N LEU A 13 -8.66 -7.56 0.83
CA LEU A 13 -8.65 -7.35 2.27
C LEU A 13 -9.06 -8.61 3.05
N GLN A 14 -10.15 -9.27 2.63
CA GLN A 14 -10.59 -10.54 3.23
C GLN A 14 -9.53 -11.64 3.06
N ALA A 15 -8.95 -11.77 1.87
CA ALA A 15 -7.89 -12.75 1.62
C ALA A 15 -6.62 -12.46 2.44
N ALA A 16 -6.33 -11.18 2.70
CA ALA A 16 -5.17 -10.74 3.45
C ALA A 16 -5.20 -11.16 4.92
N GLU A 17 -6.37 -11.43 5.52
CA GLU A 17 -6.49 -11.81 6.93
C GLU A 17 -5.68 -13.07 7.29
N GLY A 18 -5.56 -14.00 6.34
CA GLY A 18 -4.77 -15.24 6.48
C GLY A 18 -3.30 -15.11 6.10
N LEU A 19 -2.83 -13.93 5.71
CA LEU A 19 -1.44 -13.68 5.32
C LEU A 19 -0.62 -13.15 6.50
N TYR A 20 0.70 -13.34 6.43
CA TYR A 20 1.63 -12.79 7.42
C TYR A 20 1.65 -11.26 7.40
N HIS A 21 1.58 -10.68 6.19
CA HIS A 21 1.41 -9.25 5.97
C HIS A 21 0.01 -9.00 5.42
N ARG A 22 -0.87 -8.36 6.22
CA ARG A 22 -2.25 -8.05 5.82
C ARG A 22 -2.30 -6.77 4.97
N LEU A 23 -1.47 -6.72 3.94
CA LEU A 23 -1.24 -5.54 3.11
C LEU A 23 -1.90 -5.71 1.74
N VAL A 24 -2.70 -4.73 1.35
CA VAL A 24 -3.21 -4.56 0.00
C VAL A 24 -2.61 -3.28 -0.59
N LEU A 25 -1.98 -3.37 -1.75
CA LEU A 25 -1.47 -2.22 -2.49
C LEU A 25 -2.38 -1.93 -3.69
N LEU A 26 -2.91 -0.71 -3.73
CA LEU A 26 -3.60 -0.16 -4.89
C LEU A 26 -2.58 0.50 -5.81
N VAL A 27 -2.20 -0.19 -6.89
CA VAL A 27 -1.11 0.22 -7.78
C VAL A 27 -1.66 0.92 -9.01
N GLY A 28 -1.08 2.06 -9.33
CA GLY A 28 -1.35 2.77 -10.58
C GLY A 28 -0.54 4.04 -10.66
N GLU A 29 -0.40 4.59 -11.85
CA GLU A 29 0.33 5.85 -12.06
C GLU A 29 -0.34 7.02 -11.32
N THR A 30 0.42 8.09 -11.11
CA THR A 30 -0.12 9.34 -10.56
C THR A 30 -1.29 9.84 -11.44
N GLY A 31 -2.38 10.27 -10.82
CA GLY A 31 -3.57 10.72 -11.56
C GLY A 31 -4.52 9.62 -12.05
N SER A 32 -4.22 8.33 -11.81
CA SER A 32 -5.12 7.21 -12.17
C SER A 32 -6.44 7.14 -11.39
N GLY A 33 -6.67 8.00 -10.39
CA GLY A 33 -7.91 8.02 -9.59
C GLY A 33 -7.87 7.23 -8.27
N LYS A 34 -6.70 6.70 -7.86
CA LYS A 34 -6.53 5.93 -6.62
C LYS A 34 -7.15 6.59 -5.38
N THR A 35 -6.96 7.90 -5.22
CA THR A 35 -7.50 8.66 -4.08
C THR A 35 -9.02 8.59 -3.98
N GLY A 36 -9.74 8.59 -5.11
CA GLY A 36 -11.19 8.42 -5.10
C GLY A 36 -11.58 7.03 -4.60
N VAL A 37 -10.95 5.99 -5.17
CA VAL A 37 -11.18 4.59 -4.78
C VAL A 37 -10.88 4.35 -3.29
N LEU A 38 -9.78 4.91 -2.76
CA LEU A 38 -9.43 4.76 -1.34
C LEU A 38 -10.41 5.49 -0.42
N ARG A 39 -10.96 6.63 -0.84
CA ARG A 39 -12.02 7.33 -0.08
C ARG A 39 -13.29 6.49 -0.02
N ASP A 40 -13.72 5.94 -1.16
CA ASP A 40 -14.90 5.07 -1.23
C ASP A 40 -14.73 3.84 -0.30
N ILE A 41 -13.56 3.21 -0.32
CA ILE A 41 -13.21 2.11 0.59
C ILE A 41 -13.26 2.58 2.05
N ALA A 42 -12.63 3.70 2.39
CA ALA A 42 -12.65 4.19 3.77
C ALA A 42 -14.08 4.46 4.27
N GLU A 43 -14.91 5.08 3.44
CA GLU A 43 -16.32 5.36 3.76
C GLU A 43 -17.12 4.07 4.01
N GLU A 44 -16.98 3.03 3.17
CA GLU A 44 -17.71 1.76 3.35
C GLU A 44 -17.34 1.06 4.66
N PHE A 45 -16.07 1.09 5.05
CA PHE A 45 -15.60 0.48 6.30
C PHE A 45 -15.76 1.40 7.53
N GLY A 46 -16.31 2.60 7.35
CA GLY A 46 -16.43 3.60 8.41
C GLY A 46 -15.09 4.07 8.95
N SER A 47 -14.02 3.99 8.15
CA SER A 47 -12.69 4.51 8.45
C SER A 47 -12.43 5.83 7.72
N SER A 48 -11.20 6.34 7.81
CA SER A 48 -10.78 7.56 7.12
C SER A 48 -9.46 7.32 6.39
N VAL A 49 -9.27 8.01 5.26
CA VAL A 49 -7.99 7.97 4.55
C VAL A 49 -6.94 8.77 5.30
N VAL A 50 -5.85 8.11 5.69
CA VAL A 50 -4.65 8.74 6.24
C VAL A 50 -3.81 9.31 5.10
N ASN A 51 -3.66 10.63 5.06
CA ASN A 51 -2.68 11.29 4.20
C ASN A 51 -1.30 11.20 4.84
N VAL A 52 -0.46 10.28 4.35
CA VAL A 52 0.81 9.94 4.99
C VAL A 52 1.83 11.08 4.87
N ASN A 53 1.90 11.75 3.72
CA ASN A 53 2.72 12.97 3.56
C ASN A 53 2.38 14.02 4.61
N LEU A 54 1.09 14.35 4.78
CA LEU A 54 0.66 15.35 5.76
C LEU A 54 1.00 14.92 7.19
N ALA A 55 0.61 13.71 7.57
CA ALA A 55 0.81 13.20 8.92
C ALA A 55 2.29 13.14 9.30
N LEU A 56 3.17 12.68 8.40
CA LEU A 56 4.59 12.59 8.67
C LEU A 56 5.32 13.94 8.57
N SER A 57 4.96 14.81 7.62
CA SER A 57 5.65 16.09 7.46
C SER A 57 5.65 16.94 8.73
N GLY A 58 4.55 16.92 9.49
CA GLY A 58 4.45 17.59 10.80
C GLY A 58 5.37 16.95 11.85
N GLU A 59 5.30 15.63 12.01
CA GLU A 59 6.06 14.89 13.02
C GLU A 59 7.59 14.90 12.77
N LEU A 60 8.01 14.98 11.51
CA LEU A 60 9.42 14.95 11.12
C LEU A 60 10.09 16.33 11.09
N LEU A 61 9.32 17.43 11.17
CA LEU A 61 9.83 18.80 10.97
C LEU A 61 10.96 19.15 11.94
N GLU A 62 10.76 18.85 13.23
CA GLU A 62 11.70 19.14 14.33
C GLU A 62 12.81 18.10 14.47
N LEU A 63 12.82 17.06 13.64
CA LEU A 63 13.79 15.98 13.73
C LEU A 63 14.97 16.21 12.79
N THR A 64 16.18 15.97 13.33
CA THR A 64 17.39 15.85 12.53
C THR A 64 17.31 14.64 11.58
N ALA A 65 18.09 14.63 10.49
CA ALA A 65 18.11 13.51 9.54
C ALA A 65 18.32 12.14 10.22
N LYS A 66 19.25 12.07 11.18
CA LYS A 66 19.49 10.86 11.97
C LYS A 66 18.24 10.44 12.76
N GLN A 67 17.58 11.38 13.42
CA GLN A 67 16.35 11.08 14.17
C GLN A 67 15.20 10.66 13.25
N ARG A 68 15.05 11.27 12.08
CA ARG A 68 14.03 10.86 11.09
C ARG A 68 14.21 9.40 10.71
N SER A 69 15.43 9.01 10.33
CA SER A 69 15.73 7.61 10.00
C SER A 69 15.41 6.66 11.15
N LEU A 70 15.82 6.97 12.38
CA LEU A 70 15.60 6.10 13.54
C LEU A 70 14.14 6.06 14.02
N ARG A 71 13.39 7.16 13.93
CA ARG A 71 12.07 7.30 14.54
C ARG A 71 10.91 7.09 13.57
N LEU A 72 11.13 7.26 12.26
CA LEU A 72 10.08 7.14 11.24
C LEU A 72 9.26 5.85 11.38
N PRO A 73 9.85 4.65 11.56
CA PRO A 73 9.05 3.43 11.68
C PRO A 73 8.06 3.49 12.84
N GLY A 74 8.50 4.00 14.00
CA GLY A 74 7.64 4.14 15.18
C GLY A 74 6.57 5.22 15.03
N ILE A 75 6.91 6.35 14.41
CA ILE A 75 5.94 7.43 14.14
C ILE A 75 4.85 6.94 13.19
N LEU A 76 5.23 6.27 12.11
CA LEU A 76 4.27 5.75 11.14
C LEU A 76 3.39 4.65 11.75
N ASP A 77 3.94 3.82 12.63
CA ASP A 77 3.17 2.81 13.37
C ASP A 77 2.14 3.45 14.31
N GLN A 78 2.51 4.53 15.02
CA GLN A 78 1.61 5.31 15.87
C GLN A 78 0.49 5.98 15.07
N ILE A 79 0.79 6.54 13.90
CA ILE A 79 -0.22 7.10 12.99
C ILE A 79 -1.21 6.01 12.57
N ALA A 80 -0.70 4.81 12.25
CA ALA A 80 -1.55 3.67 11.87
C ALA A 80 -2.39 3.15 13.05
N ASP A 81 -1.87 3.15 14.27
CA ASP A 81 -2.59 2.72 15.49
C ASP A 81 -3.80 3.62 15.83
N GLN A 82 -3.73 4.90 15.46
CA GLN A 82 -4.82 5.86 15.69
C GLN A 82 -5.95 5.74 14.65
N ALA A 83 -5.70 5.07 13.52
CA ALA A 83 -6.68 4.90 12.46
C ALA A 83 -7.56 3.68 12.70
N GLN A 84 -8.83 3.77 12.29
CA GLN A 84 -9.74 2.63 12.30
C GLN A 84 -9.35 1.61 11.23
N ALA A 85 -9.42 0.32 11.57
CA ALA A 85 -9.12 -0.75 10.63
C ALA A 85 -10.27 -0.95 9.61
N PRO A 86 -9.97 -1.29 8.34
CA PRO A 86 -8.64 -1.34 7.74
C PRO A 86 -8.03 0.06 7.66
N VAL A 87 -6.73 0.16 7.94
CA VAL A 87 -6.02 1.44 7.83
C VAL A 87 -5.85 1.74 6.35
N VAL A 88 -6.46 2.83 5.88
CA VAL A 88 -6.37 3.27 4.49
C VAL A 88 -5.35 4.39 4.39
N MET A 89 -4.26 4.17 3.64
CA MET A 89 -3.17 5.12 3.49
C MET A 89 -3.08 5.63 2.04
N ASP A 90 -2.99 6.94 1.88
CA ASP A 90 -2.74 7.58 0.59
C ASP A 90 -1.57 8.58 0.71
N ASN A 91 -1.09 9.08 -0.43
CA ASN A 91 0.00 10.05 -0.51
C ASN A 91 1.26 9.59 0.25
N LEU A 92 1.90 8.53 -0.26
CA LEU A 92 3.05 7.88 0.37
C LEU A 92 4.42 8.45 -0.05
N GLU A 93 4.46 9.48 -0.88
CA GLU A 93 5.68 9.96 -1.56
C GLU A 93 6.81 10.28 -0.58
N ILE A 94 6.49 10.84 0.60
CA ILE A 94 7.47 11.14 1.64
C ILE A 94 8.26 9.91 2.09
N LEU A 95 7.66 8.71 2.07
CA LEU A 95 8.34 7.48 2.49
C LEU A 95 9.51 7.13 1.55
N PHE A 96 9.45 7.59 0.30
CA PHE A 96 10.44 7.29 -0.74
C PHE A 96 11.64 8.26 -0.72
N ASP A 97 11.58 9.31 0.10
CA ASP A 97 12.71 10.19 0.32
C ASP A 97 13.91 9.39 0.87
N LYS A 98 14.99 9.39 0.09
CA LYS A 98 16.22 8.66 0.38
C LYS A 98 16.95 9.19 1.61
N ASP A 99 16.71 10.45 1.99
CA ASP A 99 17.29 11.02 3.21
C ASP A 99 16.69 10.39 4.48
N LEU A 100 15.51 9.78 4.38
CA LEU A 100 14.94 8.98 5.47
C LEU A 100 15.69 7.66 5.68
N GLN A 101 16.42 7.17 4.67
CA GLN A 101 17.16 5.90 4.71
C GLN A 101 16.28 4.71 5.09
N GLN A 102 15.03 4.71 4.65
CA GLN A 102 14.05 3.67 4.92
C GLN A 102 13.67 2.93 3.63
N ASP A 103 13.10 1.73 3.80
CA ASP A 103 12.48 0.98 2.72
C ASP A 103 10.95 1.11 2.82
N PRO A 104 10.30 1.85 1.91
CA PRO A 104 8.86 2.13 1.96
C PRO A 104 8.00 0.86 2.04
N LEU A 105 8.32 -0.15 1.23
CA LEU A 105 7.55 -1.39 1.22
C LEU A 105 7.69 -2.13 2.55
N ARG A 106 8.89 -2.14 3.14
CA ARG A 106 9.13 -2.76 4.45
C ARG A 106 8.40 -2.04 5.58
N LEU A 107 8.28 -0.72 5.52
CA LEU A 107 7.49 0.05 6.49
C LEU A 107 6.02 -0.37 6.44
N LEU A 108 5.42 -0.36 5.24
CA LEU A 108 4.01 -0.77 5.05
C LEU A 108 3.77 -2.22 5.47
N GLN A 109 4.69 -3.14 5.13
CA GLN A 109 4.65 -4.54 5.55
C GLN A 109 4.75 -4.70 7.07
N SER A 110 5.60 -3.90 7.73
CA SER A 110 5.75 -3.97 9.18
C SER A 110 4.46 -3.59 9.89
N ILE A 111 3.80 -2.51 9.43
CA ILE A 111 2.54 -2.01 10.00
C ILE A 111 1.41 -3.03 9.75
N SER A 112 1.40 -3.69 8.60
CA SER A 112 0.35 -4.64 8.23
C SER A 112 0.45 -6.02 8.92
N ARG A 113 1.47 -6.26 9.76
CA ARG A 113 1.58 -7.54 10.50
C ARG A 113 0.42 -7.77 11.46
N ASN A 114 -0.09 -6.70 12.07
CA ASN A 114 -1.06 -6.80 13.16
C ASN A 114 -2.45 -6.26 12.77
N ARG A 115 -2.60 -5.65 11.59
CA ARG A 115 -3.80 -4.95 11.14
C ARG A 115 -3.89 -4.98 9.62
N ALA A 116 -5.11 -4.95 9.10
CA ALA A 116 -5.33 -4.81 7.67
C ALA A 116 -4.96 -3.39 7.21
N VAL A 117 -4.19 -3.28 6.13
CA VAL A 117 -3.76 -2.01 5.54
C VAL A 117 -4.07 -2.02 4.04
N VAL A 118 -4.69 -0.95 3.54
CA VAL A 118 -4.77 -0.65 2.10
C VAL A 118 -3.97 0.61 1.85
N ALA A 119 -3.01 0.56 0.92
CA ALA A 119 -2.16 1.71 0.65
C ALA A 119 -2.07 2.02 -0.86
N SER A 120 -2.09 3.30 -1.24
CA SER A 120 -1.83 3.69 -2.63
C SER A 120 -0.36 3.51 -2.98
N TRP A 121 -0.09 3.08 -4.21
CA TRP A 121 1.27 2.95 -4.72
C TRP A 121 1.38 3.60 -6.10
N ASN A 122 2.16 4.67 -6.20
CA ASN A 122 2.38 5.41 -7.45
C ASN A 122 3.42 4.71 -8.31
N GLY A 123 2.96 3.80 -9.15
CA GLY A 123 3.81 3.08 -10.07
C GLY A 123 3.06 1.97 -10.77
N ILE A 124 3.80 0.96 -11.23
CA ILE A 124 3.27 -0.11 -12.06
C ILE A 124 3.68 -1.47 -11.55
N MET A 125 2.87 -2.48 -11.88
CA MET A 125 3.24 -3.87 -11.80
C MET A 125 3.68 -4.34 -13.18
N ASN A 126 4.95 -4.72 -13.34
CA ASN A 126 5.47 -5.21 -14.62
C ASN A 126 6.19 -6.54 -14.40
N SER A 127 5.74 -7.60 -15.07
CA SER A 127 6.41 -8.91 -15.06
C SER A 127 6.67 -9.45 -13.63
N GLY A 128 5.71 -9.24 -12.73
CA GLY A 128 5.82 -9.63 -11.31
C GLY A 128 6.64 -8.68 -10.43
N ARG A 129 7.15 -7.58 -10.98
CA ARG A 129 7.89 -6.54 -10.24
C ARG A 129 7.00 -5.35 -9.94
N LEU A 130 6.99 -4.95 -8.67
CA LEU A 130 6.40 -3.68 -8.25
C LEU A 130 7.42 -2.57 -8.41
N LEU A 131 7.07 -1.55 -9.20
CA LEU A 131 7.92 -0.40 -9.47
C LEU A 131 7.33 0.86 -8.85
N TYR A 132 8.19 1.76 -8.38
CA TYR A 132 7.83 3.13 -8.00
C TYR A 132 8.73 4.11 -8.74
N ALA A 133 8.11 5.18 -9.25
CA ALA A 133 8.74 6.19 -10.11
C ALA A 133 9.37 5.62 -11.39
N GLU A 134 9.83 6.51 -12.27
CA GLU A 134 10.49 6.14 -13.53
C GLU A 134 11.96 5.79 -13.33
N THR A 135 12.50 4.95 -14.21
CA THR A 135 13.93 4.60 -14.22
C THR A 135 14.78 5.86 -14.39
N GLY A 136 15.73 6.08 -13.47
CA GLY A 136 16.55 7.29 -13.42
C GLY A 136 16.03 8.34 -12.43
N HIS A 137 14.81 8.18 -11.91
CA HIS A 137 14.33 9.02 -10.82
C HIS A 137 15.15 8.76 -9.54
N PRO A 138 15.53 9.81 -8.79
CA PRO A 138 16.28 9.69 -7.54
C PRO A 138 15.66 8.74 -6.49
N GLU A 139 14.35 8.54 -6.54
CA GLU A 139 13.56 7.74 -5.60
C GLU A 139 13.08 6.40 -6.20
N TYR A 140 13.57 6.04 -7.39
CA TYR A 140 13.16 4.81 -8.08
C TYR A 140 13.33 3.56 -7.19
N ARG A 141 12.29 2.74 -7.13
CA ARG A 141 12.31 1.43 -6.43
C ARG A 141 11.77 0.32 -7.34
N SER A 142 12.33 -0.88 -7.16
CA SER A 142 11.90 -2.10 -7.85
C SER A 142 11.95 -3.28 -6.89
N TYR A 143 10.86 -4.04 -6.81
CA TYR A 143 10.72 -5.19 -5.91
C TYR A 143 10.26 -6.43 -6.67
N ASP A 144 11.06 -7.51 -6.63
CA ASP A 144 10.77 -8.79 -7.31
C ASP A 144 9.79 -9.69 -6.57
N SER A 145 9.74 -9.60 -5.25
CA SER A 145 8.92 -10.47 -4.40
C SER A 145 8.20 -9.64 -3.36
N VAL A 146 6.97 -9.26 -3.70
CA VAL A 146 6.12 -8.42 -2.87
C VAL A 146 5.20 -9.32 -2.07
N ASP A 147 5.48 -9.44 -0.77
CA ASP A 147 4.58 -10.08 0.19
C ASP A 147 3.46 -9.09 0.56
N ALA A 148 2.55 -8.89 -0.40
CA ALA A 148 1.32 -8.11 -0.31
C ALA A 148 0.37 -8.53 -1.44
N LEU A 149 -0.93 -8.30 -1.26
CA LEU A 149 -1.89 -8.43 -2.35
C LEU A 149 -1.92 -7.15 -3.17
N ILE A 150 -1.86 -7.30 -4.49
CA ILE A 150 -1.84 -6.19 -5.44
C ILE A 150 -3.19 -6.10 -6.13
N VAL A 151 -3.73 -4.89 -6.19
CA VAL A 151 -4.87 -4.50 -7.03
C VAL A 151 -4.41 -3.36 -7.94
N GLY A 152 -4.45 -3.58 -9.25
CA GLY A 152 -4.09 -2.58 -10.24
C GLY A 152 -5.28 -1.69 -10.62
N MET A 153 -5.00 -0.42 -10.90
CA MET A 153 -6.00 0.50 -11.46
C MET A 153 -6.44 0.13 -12.89
N ASP A 154 -5.70 -0.76 -13.55
CA ASP A 154 -6.08 -1.41 -14.82
C ASP A 154 -7.10 -2.55 -14.62
N GLY A 155 -7.53 -2.80 -13.38
CA GLY A 155 -8.47 -3.84 -13.02
C GLY A 155 -7.83 -5.20 -12.77
N THR A 156 -6.50 -5.32 -12.76
CA THR A 156 -5.83 -6.57 -12.36
C THR A 156 -5.88 -6.78 -10.84
N ALA A 157 -5.89 -8.02 -10.37
CA ALA A 157 -5.70 -8.31 -8.95
C ALA A 157 -5.02 -9.68 -8.75
N THR A 158 -4.04 -9.72 -7.84
CA THR A 158 -3.31 -10.97 -7.50
C THR A 158 -4.22 -12.08 -6.97
N VAL A 159 -5.32 -11.73 -6.31
CA VAL A 159 -6.33 -12.68 -5.84
C VAL A 159 -7.09 -13.38 -6.97
N ASP A 160 -7.09 -12.83 -8.19
CA ASP A 160 -7.73 -13.47 -9.34
C ASP A 160 -6.93 -14.70 -9.80
N SER A 161 -5.59 -14.61 -9.78
CA SER A 161 -4.69 -15.71 -10.16
C SER A 161 -4.75 -16.91 -9.20
N ALA A 162 -5.09 -16.69 -7.93
CA ALA A 162 -5.21 -17.76 -6.94
C ALA A 162 -6.43 -18.65 -7.16
N LYS A 163 -7.48 -18.17 -7.84
CA LYS A 163 -8.69 -18.96 -8.16
C LYS A 163 -8.46 -19.93 -9.31
N ASN A 164 -7.75 -19.51 -10.37
CA ASN A 164 -7.52 -20.34 -11.56
C ASN A 164 -6.76 -21.65 -11.26
N ASN A 165 -5.87 -21.67 -10.27
CA ASN A 165 -5.13 -22.89 -9.91
C ASN A 165 -5.96 -23.90 -9.08
N ARG A 166 -7.07 -23.50 -8.46
CA ARG A 166 -7.93 -24.45 -7.71
C ARG A 166 -8.94 -25.15 -8.60
N GLU A 167 -9.36 -24.55 -9.70
CA GLU A 167 -10.29 -25.15 -10.66
C GLU A 167 -9.61 -26.14 -11.62
N ALA A 168 -8.33 -25.92 -11.95
CA ALA A 168 -7.56 -26.83 -12.81
C ALA A 168 -7.10 -28.14 -12.13
N GLY A 169 -7.27 -28.27 -10.80
CA GLY A 169 -6.88 -29.46 -10.03
C GLY A 169 -8.01 -30.46 -9.75
N GLN A 170 -9.21 -30.24 -10.31
CA GLN A 170 -10.37 -31.11 -10.11
C GLN A 170 -10.96 -31.68 -11.42
N ALA A 171 -10.20 -31.65 -12.53
CA ALA A 171 -10.58 -32.26 -13.81
C ALA A 171 -9.79 -33.54 -14.08
#